data_AF-A0A956BXY1-F1
#
_entry.id   AF-A0A956BXY1-F1
#
_cell.length_a   1.000
_cell.length_b   1.000
_cell.length_c   1.000
_cell.angle_alpha   90.00
_cell.angle_beta   90.00
_cell.angle_gamma   90.00
#
_symmetry.space_group_name_H-M   'P 1'
#
loop_
_entity.id
_entity.type
_entity.pdbx_description
1 polymer ?
#
loop_
_entity_poly.entity_id
_entity_poly.type
_entity_poly.pdbx_seq_one_letter_code
_entity_poly.pdbx_strand_id
1 'polypeptide(L)'
;KNNIRVNAIAPVAKSRMTETILPPEALEQLDPAFVSAVVGHLCSEDLVDTGHVFAVGGGYVSRVEVMEGQGVRLGHQGKTIEQVAEAWGRIGDLSGARPFGNAMDALSEALRPT
;
A
#
# COMPACT_ATOMS: atom_id res chain seq x y z
N LYS A 1 16.57 -18.57 3.74
CA LYS A 1 15.20 -18.27 3.25
C LYS A 1 15.06 -18.90 1.86
N ASN A 2 13.95 -19.60 1.59
CA ASN A 2 13.80 -20.58 0.48
C ASN A 2 13.72 -19.98 -0.94
N ASN A 3 14.15 -18.73 -1.14
CA ASN A 3 14.04 -18.01 -2.41
C ASN A 3 12.62 -18.00 -3.03
N ILE A 4 11.59 -17.95 -2.19
CA ILE A 4 10.19 -17.80 -2.62
C ILE A 4 9.80 -16.34 -2.48
N ARG A 5 9.46 -15.70 -3.60
CA ARG A 5 9.00 -14.30 -3.65
C ARG A 5 7.50 -14.27 -3.89
N VAL A 6 6.82 -13.35 -3.21
CA VAL A 6 5.37 -13.17 -3.29
C VAL A 6 5.09 -11.67 -3.37
N ASN A 7 4.31 -11.26 -4.36
CA ASN A 7 3.84 -9.88 -4.53
C ASN A 7 2.35 -9.92 -4.91
N ALA A 8 1.65 -8.80 -4.72
CA ALA A 8 0.26 -8.65 -5.09
C ALA A 8 0.07 -7.57 -6.16
N ILE A 9 -0.98 -7.71 -6.97
CA ILE A 9 -1.39 -6.70 -7.94
C ILE A 9 -2.87 -6.34 -7.75
N ALA A 10 -3.20 -5.07 -7.99
CA ALA A 10 -4.54 -4.54 -8.11
C ALA A 10 -4.74 -4.09 -9.57
N PRO A 11 -5.14 -5.01 -10.48
CA PRO A 11 -5.17 -4.74 -11.90
C PRO A 11 -6.50 -4.12 -12.34
N VAL A 12 -6.41 -3.21 -13.33
CA VAL A 12 -7.56 -2.73 -14.11
C VAL A 12 -7.25 -2.98 -15.58
N ALA A 13 -8.08 -3.81 -16.22
CA ALA A 13 -7.94 -4.18 -17.63
C ALA A 13 -9.32 -4.47 -18.24
N LYS A 14 -9.44 -4.32 -19.56
CA LYS A 14 -10.64 -4.66 -20.31
C LYS A 14 -10.88 -6.16 -20.24
N SER A 15 -12.03 -6.54 -19.70
CA SER A 15 -12.51 -7.91 -19.62
C SER A 15 -14.04 -7.92 -19.64
N ARG A 16 -14.64 -9.10 -19.79
CA ARG A 16 -16.09 -9.29 -19.65
C ARG A 16 -16.63 -8.73 -18.32
N MET A 17 -15.84 -8.80 -17.24
CA MET A 17 -16.23 -8.31 -15.92
C MET A 17 -16.25 -6.78 -15.84
N THR A 18 -15.34 -6.09 -16.52
CA THR A 18 -15.23 -4.62 -16.48
C THR A 18 -16.07 -3.92 -17.55
N GLU A 19 -16.46 -4.63 -18.62
CA GLU A 19 -17.32 -4.12 -19.69
C GLU A 19 -18.69 -3.65 -19.21
N THR A 20 -19.19 -4.19 -18.09
CA THR A 20 -20.46 -3.76 -17.48
C THR A 20 -20.30 -2.63 -16.47
N ILE A 21 -19.07 -2.23 -16.16
CA ILE A 21 -18.74 -1.28 -15.09
C ILE A 21 -18.16 0.01 -15.65
N LEU A 22 -17.26 -0.10 -16.64
CA LEU A 22 -16.51 1.01 -17.21
C LEU A 22 -17.09 1.42 -18.56
N PRO A 23 -17.04 2.73 -18.91
CA PRO A 23 -17.52 3.19 -20.20
C PRO A 23 -16.57 2.75 -21.34
N PRO A 24 -17.08 2.61 -22.58
CA PRO A 24 -16.31 2.09 -23.72
C PRO A 24 -14.99 2.84 -23.99
N GLU A 25 -14.99 4.17 -23.90
CA GLU A 25 -13.81 5.01 -24.16
C GLU A 25 -12.68 4.77 -23.14
N ALA A 26 -13.02 4.38 -21.90
CA ALA A 26 -12.02 4.01 -20.90
C ALA A 26 -11.44 2.62 -21.21
N LEU A 27 -12.28 1.67 -21.67
CA LEU A 27 -11.87 0.30 -21.97
C LEU A 27 -10.90 0.21 -23.17
N GLU A 28 -10.94 1.17 -24.09
CA GLU A 28 -10.01 1.25 -25.24
C GLU A 28 -8.54 1.39 -24.80
N GLN A 29 -8.30 2.02 -23.64
CA GLN A 29 -6.95 2.23 -23.11
C GLN A 29 -6.49 1.10 -22.18
N LEU A 30 -7.37 0.16 -21.86
CA LEU A 30 -7.14 -0.85 -20.82
C LEU A 30 -6.79 -2.22 -21.41
N ASP A 31 -5.93 -2.28 -22.42
CA ASP A 31 -5.44 -3.55 -22.96
C ASP A 31 -4.81 -4.41 -21.82
N PRO A 32 -5.28 -5.65 -21.59
CA PRO A 32 -4.68 -6.56 -20.61
C PRO A 32 -3.17 -6.78 -20.77
N ALA A 33 -2.60 -6.56 -21.96
CA ALA A 33 -1.16 -6.63 -22.21
C ALA A 33 -0.34 -5.71 -21.30
N PHE A 34 -0.90 -4.56 -20.88
CA PHE A 34 -0.24 -3.67 -19.92
C PHE A 34 -0.08 -4.31 -18.54
N VAL A 35 -1.01 -5.18 -18.15
CA VAL A 35 -0.95 -5.90 -16.87
C VAL A 35 -0.02 -7.11 -16.97
N SER A 36 -0.11 -7.88 -18.06
CA SER A 36 0.67 -9.11 -18.22
C SER A 36 2.18 -8.86 -18.28
N ALA A 37 2.61 -7.73 -18.84
CA ALA A 37 4.03 -7.33 -18.82
C ALA A 37 4.57 -7.17 -17.38
N VAL A 38 3.80 -6.55 -16.49
CA VAL A 38 4.17 -6.39 -15.07
C VAL A 38 4.22 -7.75 -14.38
N VAL A 39 3.22 -8.60 -14.61
CA VAL A 39 3.20 -9.97 -14.06
C VAL A 39 4.41 -10.76 -14.53
N GLY A 40 4.78 -10.66 -15.81
CA GLY A 40 5.96 -11.31 -16.37
C GLY A 40 7.24 -10.90 -15.64
N HIS A 41 7.43 -9.60 -15.38
CA HIS A 41 8.57 -9.14 -14.59
C HIS A 41 8.52 -9.62 -13.14
N LEU A 42 7.34 -9.62 -12.50
CA LEU A 42 7.18 -10.07 -11.13
C LEU A 42 7.48 -11.57 -10.93
N CYS A 43 7.37 -12.37 -12.00
CA CYS A 43 7.70 -13.78 -12.03
C CYS A 43 9.12 -14.07 -12.56
N SER A 44 9.87 -13.05 -12.97
CA SER A 44 11.24 -13.21 -13.50
C SER A 44 12.25 -13.49 -12.39
N GLU A 45 13.40 -14.09 -12.75
CA GLU A 45 14.51 -14.32 -11.82
C GLU A 45 15.20 -13.01 -11.40
N ASP A 46 15.11 -11.98 -12.24
CA ASP A 46 15.71 -10.66 -12.02
C ASP A 46 15.01 -9.88 -10.90
N LEU A 47 13.75 -10.20 -10.58
CA LEU A 47 13.05 -9.56 -9.49
C LEU A 47 13.67 -9.99 -8.15
N VAL A 48 14.32 -9.05 -7.46
CA VAL A 48 14.84 -9.28 -6.11
C VAL A 48 13.82 -8.95 -5.02
N ASP A 49 12.84 -8.11 -5.32
CA ASP A 49 11.83 -7.61 -4.39
C ASP A 49 10.73 -8.64 -4.05
N THR A 50 10.20 -8.55 -2.83
CA THR A 50 9.08 -9.37 -2.37
C THR A 50 8.26 -8.62 -1.33
N GLY A 51 6.96 -8.94 -1.24
CA GLY A 51 6.03 -8.39 -0.25
C GLY A 51 5.40 -7.07 -0.66
N HIS A 52 5.54 -6.66 -1.93
CA HIS A 52 4.99 -5.42 -2.44
C HIS A 52 3.60 -5.61 -3.07
N VAL A 53 2.84 -4.53 -3.12
CA VAL A 53 1.56 -4.42 -3.82
C VAL A 53 1.71 -3.42 -4.95
N PHE A 54 1.15 -3.70 -6.12
CA PHE A 54 1.20 -2.79 -7.27
C PHE A 54 -0.18 -2.51 -7.84
N ALA A 55 -0.49 -1.24 -8.09
CA ALA A 55 -1.63 -0.83 -8.91
C ALA A 55 -1.20 -0.78 -10.38
N VAL A 56 -1.96 -1.43 -11.26
CA VAL A 56 -1.59 -1.59 -12.67
C VAL A 56 -2.80 -1.43 -13.59
N GLY A 57 -2.68 -0.63 -14.65
CA GLY A 57 -3.72 -0.52 -15.66
C GLY A 57 -3.42 0.55 -16.71
N GLY A 58 -3.75 0.28 -17.98
CA GLY A 58 -3.62 1.25 -19.08
C GLY A 58 -2.23 1.87 -19.24
N GLY A 59 -1.17 1.09 -19.00
CA GLY A 59 0.23 1.55 -19.03
C GLY A 59 0.73 2.23 -17.76
N TYR A 60 -0.13 2.48 -16.76
CA TYR A 60 0.27 2.97 -15.44
C TYR A 60 0.68 1.81 -14.52
N VAL A 61 1.77 2.01 -13.77
CA VAL A 61 2.26 1.10 -12.74
C VAL A 61 2.72 1.92 -11.54
N SER A 62 2.27 1.56 -10.34
CA SER A 62 2.75 2.19 -9.09
C SER A 62 2.74 1.22 -7.93
N ARG A 63 3.70 1.38 -7.00
CA ARG A 63 3.72 0.63 -5.74
C ARG A 63 2.70 1.23 -4.77
N VAL A 64 1.90 0.35 -4.19
CA VAL A 64 0.97 0.67 -3.09
C VAL A 64 1.60 0.22 -1.79
N GLU A 65 1.61 1.10 -0.80
CA GLU A 65 2.29 0.86 0.48
C GLU A 65 1.48 1.46 1.62
N VAL A 66 1.46 0.76 2.76
CA VAL A 66 0.87 1.27 4.00
C VAL A 66 1.88 2.19 4.66
N MET A 67 1.41 3.38 5.04
CA MET A 67 2.20 4.36 5.78
C MET A 67 1.51 4.66 7.11
N GLU A 68 2.31 5.00 8.11
CA GLU A 68 1.84 5.46 9.40
C GLU A 68 2.32 6.91 9.61
N GLY A 69 1.45 7.75 10.18
CA GLY A 69 1.78 9.13 10.56
C GLY A 69 2.80 9.17 11.70
N GLN A 70 3.14 10.37 12.18
CA GLN A 70 4.10 10.52 13.29
C GLN A 70 3.58 9.94 14.62
N GLY A 71 2.26 9.77 14.75
CA GLY A 71 1.61 9.25 15.93
C GLY A 71 1.64 10.23 17.11
N VAL A 72 0.97 9.85 18.21
CA VAL A 72 0.93 10.64 19.45
C VAL A 72 1.15 9.71 20.63
N ARG A 73 2.14 10.02 21.47
CA ARG A 73 2.31 9.36 22.77
C ARG A 73 1.35 10.00 23.77
N LEU A 74 0.29 9.29 24.13
CA LEU A 74 -0.67 9.75 25.13
C LEU A 74 -0.14 9.64 26.58
N GLY A 75 1.09 9.15 26.78
CA GLY A 75 1.71 8.98 28.10
C GLY A 75 1.05 7.91 28.98
N HIS A 76 1.56 7.67 30.18
CA HIS A 76 0.98 6.69 31.11
C HIS A 76 -0.40 7.10 31.68
N GLN A 77 -0.75 8.39 31.54
CA GLN A 77 -2.04 8.93 31.97
C GLN A 77 -3.06 9.04 30.82
N GLY A 78 -2.63 8.82 29.57
CA GLY A 78 -3.44 8.80 28.36
C GLY A 78 -4.27 7.54 28.22
N LYS A 79 -5.21 7.33 29.15
CA LYS A 79 -6.08 6.14 29.19
C LYS A 79 -7.55 6.47 29.00
N THR A 80 -7.92 7.75 28.98
CA THR A 80 -9.33 8.16 28.90
C THR A 80 -9.74 8.48 27.47
N ILE A 81 -11.04 8.36 27.22
CA ILE A 81 -11.65 8.64 25.92
C ILE A 81 -11.45 10.13 25.57
N GLU A 82 -11.53 11.00 26.57
CA GLU A 82 -11.42 12.46 26.42
C GLU A 82 -10.03 12.88 25.91
N GLN A 83 -8.98 12.25 26.41
CA GLN A 83 -7.60 12.54 25.97
C GLN A 83 -7.34 12.07 24.54
N VAL A 84 -7.91 10.92 24.15
CA VAL A 84 -7.88 10.45 22.76
C VAL A 84 -8.63 11.42 21.87
N ALA A 85 -9.80 11.89 22.30
CA ALA A 85 -10.62 12.85 21.56
C ALA A 85 -9.91 14.20 21.39
N GLU A 86 -9.26 14.71 22.44
CA GLU A 86 -8.46 15.94 22.38
C GLU A 86 -7.27 15.80 21.41
N ALA A 87 -6.63 14.63 21.36
CA ALA A 87 -5.52 14.36 20.47
C ALA A 87 -5.92 13.92 19.05
N TRP A 88 -7.21 13.71 18.77
CA TRP A 88 -7.67 13.01 17.56
C TRP A 88 -7.17 13.64 16.26
N GLY A 89 -7.14 14.96 16.18
CA GLY A 89 -6.61 15.68 15.02
C GLY A 89 -5.12 15.40 14.75
N ARG A 90 -4.31 15.24 15.80
CA ARG A 90 -2.89 14.89 15.68
C ARG A 90 -2.68 13.39 15.38
N ILE A 91 -3.53 12.53 15.92
CA ILE A 91 -3.50 11.08 15.64
C ILE A 91 -3.77 10.82 14.15
N GLY A 92 -4.71 11.55 13.56
CA GLY A 92 -5.04 11.45 12.13
C GLY A 92 -4.14 12.25 11.20
N ASP A 93 -3.13 12.97 11.70
CA ASP A 93 -2.23 13.74 10.85
C ASP A 93 -1.22 12.83 10.14
N LEU A 94 -1.27 12.86 8.80
CA LEU A 94 -0.37 12.13 7.92
C LEU A 94 0.78 13.00 7.40
N SER A 95 0.92 14.24 7.90
CA SER A 95 2.10 15.04 7.64
C SER A 95 3.35 14.29 8.14
N GLY A 96 4.30 14.04 7.23
CA GLY A 96 5.48 13.23 7.52
C GLY A 96 5.20 11.72 7.70
N ALA A 97 4.07 11.21 7.22
CA ALA A 97 3.81 9.77 7.20
C ALA A 97 4.92 9.03 6.45
N ARG A 98 5.23 7.82 6.92
CA ARG A 98 6.31 7.01 6.35
C ARG A 98 5.95 5.52 6.34
N PRO A 99 6.53 4.75 5.42
CA PRO A 99 6.34 3.31 5.40
C PRO A 99 7.18 2.62 6.47
N PHE A 100 6.77 1.40 6.82
CA PHE A 100 7.50 0.49 7.69
C PHE A 100 7.60 -0.88 7.04
N GLY A 101 8.78 -1.51 7.14
CA GLY A 101 9.03 -2.82 6.53
C GLY A 101 8.27 -3.96 7.20
N ASN A 102 7.92 -3.80 8.49
CA ASN A 102 7.05 -4.72 9.22
C ASN A 102 6.45 -4.01 10.46
N ALA A 103 5.45 -4.66 11.08
CA ALA A 103 4.76 -4.14 12.26
C ALA A 103 5.67 -3.96 13.49
N MET A 104 6.69 -4.80 13.65
CA MET A 104 7.63 -4.70 14.77
C MET A 104 8.55 -3.48 14.63
N ASP A 105 8.96 -3.13 13.41
CA ASP A 105 9.75 -1.92 13.15
C ASP A 105 8.94 -0.66 13.46
N ALA A 106 7.67 -0.64 13.03
CA ALA A 106 6.72 0.42 13.35
C ALA A 106 6.58 0.62 14.87
N LEU A 107 6.28 -0.47 15.58
CA LEU A 107 6.13 -0.44 17.02
C LEU A 107 7.43 -0.07 17.74
N SER A 108 8.58 -0.57 17.28
CA SER A 108 9.88 -0.28 17.89
C SER A 108 10.22 1.20 17.80
N GLU A 109 9.93 1.86 16.67
CA GLU A 109 10.05 3.31 16.58
C GLU A 109 9.10 3.99 17.57
N ALA A 110 7.81 3.64 17.52
CA ALA A 110 6.80 4.25 18.37
C ALA A 110 7.11 4.11 19.87
N LEU A 111 7.94 3.11 20.25
CA LEU A 111 8.40 2.86 21.62
C LEU A 111 9.77 3.45 21.97
N ARG A 112 10.52 4.06 21.03
CA ARG A 112 11.81 4.72 21.34
C ARG A 112 11.68 5.81 22.41
N PRO A 113 12.46 5.77 23.49
CA PRO A 113 12.40 6.81 24.51
C PRO A 113 12.70 8.18 23.89
N THR A 114 11.83 9.15 24.16
CA THR A 114 12.00 10.57 23.81
C THR A 114 13.05 11.24 24.68
#